data_AF-A0A7K2PBY0-F1
#
_entry.id   AF-A0A7K2PBY0-F1
#
_cell.length_a   1.000
_cell.length_b   1.000
_cell.length_c   1.000
_cell.angle_alpha   90.00
_cell.angle_beta   90.00
_cell.angle_gamma   90.00
#
_symmetry.space_group_name_H-M   'P 1'
#
loop_
_entity.id
_entity.type
_entity.pdbx_description
1 polymer ?
#
loop_
_entity_poly.entity_id
_entity_poly.type
_entity_poly.pdbx_seq_one_letter_code
_entity_poly.pdbx_strand_id
1 'polypeptide(L)'
;MTSPAERELLQDLADVLRNRFYGKYRGTVSAVDRETLRIKAVVPAVLGAAETGWCLPCVPYAGKDAGMVFLPDVGAAVWIEFECGDVSL
;
A
#
# COMPACT_ATOMS: atom_id res chain seq x y z
N MET A 1 38.04 -1.61 11.18
CA MET A 1 37.28 -2.65 10.45
C MET A 1 35.97 -2.86 11.20
N THR A 2 34.83 -2.59 10.56
CA THR A 2 33.48 -2.81 11.11
C THR A 2 33.30 -4.27 11.51
N SER A 3 32.67 -4.54 12.65
CA SER A 3 32.46 -5.92 13.14
C SER A 3 31.42 -6.67 12.27
N PRO A 4 31.38 -8.02 12.29
CA PRO A 4 30.35 -8.79 11.55
C PRO A 4 28.92 -8.40 11.94
N ALA A 5 28.63 -8.26 13.24
CA ALA A 5 27.31 -7.85 13.74
C ALA A 5 26.94 -6.41 13.32
N GLU A 6 27.91 -5.51 13.25
CA GLU A 6 27.70 -4.14 12.79
C GLU A 6 27.38 -4.10 11.28
N ARG A 7 27.99 -4.97 10.47
CA ARG A 7 27.63 -5.10 9.05
C ARG A 7 26.21 -5.62 8.86
N GLU A 8 25.80 -6.61 9.63
CA GLU A 8 24.45 -7.18 9.61
C GLU A 8 23.41 -6.11 9.99
N LEU A 9 23.60 -5.40 11.09
CA LEU A 9 22.73 -4.30 11.50
C LEU A 9 22.62 -3.20 10.43
N LEU A 10 23.75 -2.83 9.82
CA LEU A 10 23.76 -1.82 8.75
C LEU A 10 23.01 -2.30 7.50
N GLN A 11 23.07 -3.59 7.18
CA GLN A 11 22.31 -4.17 6.07
C GLN A 11 20.80 -4.13 6.35
N ASP A 12 20.39 -4.61 7.53
CA ASP A 12 18.98 -4.61 7.95
C ASP A 12 18.39 -3.20 7.98
N LEU A 13 19.11 -2.23 8.57
CA LEU A 13 18.69 -0.83 8.58
C LEU A 13 18.57 -0.26 7.17
N ALA A 14 19.52 -0.58 6.30
CA ALA A 14 19.51 -0.08 4.94
C ALA A 14 18.35 -0.69 4.12
N ASP A 15 17.96 -1.94 4.40
CA ASP A 15 16.81 -2.58 3.77
C ASP A 15 15.49 -2.00 4.27
N VAL A 16 15.37 -1.75 5.58
CA VAL A 16 14.21 -1.03 6.14
C VAL A 16 14.07 0.35 5.49
N LEU A 17 15.16 1.10 5.36
CA LEU A 17 15.13 2.45 4.77
C LEU A 17 14.81 2.46 3.28
N ARG A 18 15.20 1.42 2.52
CA ARG A 18 14.97 1.36 1.06
C ARG A 18 13.64 0.76 0.68
N ASN A 19 13.13 -0.20 1.46
CA ASN A 19 12.01 -1.05 1.06
C ASN A 19 10.74 -0.82 1.90
N ARG A 20 10.75 0.15 2.82
CA ARG A 20 9.55 0.55 3.57
C ARG A 20 9.04 1.90 3.12
N PHE A 21 7.77 1.93 2.73
CA PHE A 21 7.09 3.10 2.18
C PHE A 21 6.02 3.60 3.15
N TYR A 22 6.42 4.45 4.08
CA TYR A 22 5.52 5.03 5.08
C TYR A 22 4.84 6.30 4.57
N GLY A 23 3.53 6.40 4.81
CA GLY A 23 2.71 7.56 4.50
C GLY A 23 1.72 7.32 3.36
N LYS A 24 1.14 8.42 2.87
CA LYS A 24 0.10 8.43 1.84
C LYS A 24 0.69 8.74 0.47
N TYR A 25 0.38 7.89 -0.50
CA TYR A 25 0.84 7.99 -1.88
C TYR A 25 -0.32 8.19 -2.83
N ARG A 26 -0.14 9.05 -3.84
CA ARG A 26 -1.15 9.25 -4.88
C ARG A 26 -1.18 8.05 -5.80
N GLY A 27 -2.38 7.50 -5.99
CA GLY A 27 -2.64 6.44 -6.94
C GLY A 27 -3.79 6.78 -7.87
N THR A 28 -3.90 6.00 -8.94
CA THR A 28 -5.05 5.99 -9.85
C THR A 28 -5.64 4.60 -9.88
N VAL A 29 -6.95 4.48 -9.65
CA VAL A 29 -7.65 3.19 -9.66
C VAL A 29 -7.53 2.54 -11.03
N SER A 30 -7.09 1.29 -11.08
CA SER A 30 -6.92 0.52 -12.32
C SER A 30 -7.93 -0.63 -12.46
N ALA A 31 -8.39 -1.18 -11.33
CA ALA A 31 -9.44 -2.21 -11.30
C ALA A 31 -10.29 -2.10 -10.03
N VAL A 32 -11.53 -2.59 -10.12
CA VAL A 32 -12.50 -2.57 -9.02
C VAL A 32 -13.18 -3.93 -8.94
N ASP A 33 -13.10 -4.59 -7.78
CA ASP A 33 -13.85 -5.79 -7.46
C ASP A 33 -15.01 -5.43 -6.52
N ARG A 34 -16.24 -5.53 -7.04
CA ARG A 34 -17.47 -5.17 -6.32
C ARG A 34 -17.94 -6.25 -5.35
N GLU A 35 -17.50 -7.50 -5.51
CA GLU A 35 -17.86 -8.59 -4.61
C GLU A 35 -17.06 -8.49 -3.31
N THR A 36 -15.77 -8.17 -3.43
CA THR A 36 -14.88 -8.04 -2.25
C THR A 36 -14.67 -6.60 -1.80
N LEU A 37 -15.23 -5.62 -2.51
CA LEU A 37 -15.12 -4.18 -2.22
C LEU A 37 -13.66 -3.69 -2.21
N ARG A 38 -12.81 -4.29 -3.06
CA ARG A 38 -11.38 -3.98 -3.17
C ARG A 38 -11.08 -3.31 -4.50
N ILE A 39 -9.97 -2.58 -4.52
CA ILE A 39 -9.46 -1.94 -5.74
C ILE A 39 -8.03 -2.39 -6.01
N LYS A 40 -7.61 -2.26 -7.27
CA LYS A 40 -6.20 -2.11 -7.62
C LYS A 40 -5.95 -0.67 -8.05
N ALA A 41 -4.71 -0.22 -7.90
CA ALA A 41 -4.29 1.07 -8.36
C ALA A 41 -2.87 1.04 -8.93
N VAL A 42 -2.55 2.06 -9.72
CA VAL A 42 -1.16 2.39 -10.08
C VAL A 42 -0.68 3.49 -9.14
N VAL A 43 0.46 3.28 -8.47
CA VAL A 43 1.06 4.23 -7.51
C VAL A 43 2.49 4.57 -7.97
N PRO A 44 2.67 5.58 -8.84
CA PRO A 44 3.94 5.82 -9.52
C PRO A 44 5.14 6.08 -8.61
N ALA A 45 4.90 6.72 -7.46
CA ALA A 45 5.96 7.05 -6.50
C ALA A 45 6.52 5.83 -5.75
N VAL A 46 5.87 4.67 -5.86
CA VAL A 46 6.23 3.45 -5.10
C VAL A 46 6.47 2.26 -6.01
N LEU A 47 5.55 1.99 -6.93
CA LEU A 47 5.57 0.81 -7.82
C LEU A 47 5.88 1.14 -9.29
N GLY A 48 6.11 2.42 -9.60
CA GLY A 48 6.28 2.87 -10.99
C GLY A 48 5.03 2.62 -11.82
N ALA A 49 5.18 1.87 -12.92
CA ALA A 49 4.06 1.55 -13.81
C ALA A 49 3.29 0.28 -13.39
N ALA A 50 3.75 -0.45 -12.38
CA ALA A 50 3.09 -1.67 -11.92
C ALA A 50 1.81 -1.35 -11.14
N GLU A 51 0.82 -2.24 -11.25
CA GLU A 51 -0.36 -2.23 -10.39
C GLU A 51 -0.02 -2.74 -8.98
N THR A 52 -0.77 -2.28 -8.00
CA THR A 52 -0.78 -2.85 -6.65
C THR A 52 -1.41 -4.25 -6.63
N GLY A 53 -1.21 -4.97 -5.52
CA GLY A 53 -2.16 -5.98 -5.07
C GLY A 53 -3.56 -5.41 -4.83
N TRP A 54 -4.49 -6.27 -4.39
CA TRP A 54 -5.84 -5.84 -4.03
C TRP A 54 -5.83 -5.05 -2.72
N CYS A 55 -6.10 -3.75 -2.80
CA CYS A 55 -6.13 -2.86 -1.65
C CYS A 55 -7.38 -3.10 -0.80
N LEU A 56 -7.20 -3.21 0.52
CA LEU A 56 -8.30 -3.19 1.48
C LEU A 56 -8.86 -1.76 1.62
N PRO A 57 -10.19 -1.61 1.74
CA PRO A 57 -10.80 -0.29 1.94
C PRO A 57 -10.58 0.20 3.39
N CYS A 58 -10.12 1.44 3.53
CA CYS A 58 -10.11 2.15 4.82
C CYS A 58 -11.42 2.94 4.95
N VAL A 59 -12.44 2.30 5.55
CA VAL A 59 -13.78 2.90 5.69
C VAL A 59 -13.91 3.71 6.98
N PRO A 60 -14.71 4.80 6.99
CA PRO A 60 -14.92 5.61 8.19
C PRO A 60 -15.55 4.85 9.37
N TYR A 61 -16.37 3.83 9.08
CA TYR A 61 -17.04 3.00 10.06
C TYR A 61 -17.41 1.63 9.47
N ALA A 62 -17.12 0.57 10.22
CA ALA A 62 -17.59 -0.79 9.96
C ALA A 62 -17.94 -1.48 11.28
N GLY A 63 -19.10 -2.13 11.29
CA GLY A 63 -19.61 -2.99 12.35
C GLY A 63 -20.31 -4.21 11.74
N LYS A 64 -20.72 -5.16 12.58
CA LYS A 64 -21.48 -6.32 12.12
C LYS A 64 -22.78 -5.87 11.45
N ASP A 65 -22.92 -6.16 10.16
CA ASP A 65 -24.07 -5.80 9.31
C ASP A 65 -24.37 -4.28 9.24
N ALA A 66 -23.40 -3.43 9.58
CA ALA A 66 -23.54 -1.98 9.58
C ALA A 66 -22.26 -1.31 9.08
N GLY A 67 -22.36 -0.44 8.08
CA GLY A 67 -21.19 0.25 7.55
C GLY A 67 -21.48 1.04 6.28
N MET A 68 -20.49 1.81 5.85
CA MET A 68 -20.52 2.51 4.56
C MET A 68 -19.18 2.34 3.87
N VAL A 69 -19.22 1.96 2.60
CA VAL A 69 -18.04 1.90 1.72
C VAL A 69 -18.29 2.79 0.51
N PHE A 70 -17.33 3.64 0.19
CA PHE A 70 -17.34 4.44 -1.02
C PHE A 70 -16.28 3.88 -1.95
N LEU A 71 -16.72 3.07 -2.91
CA LEU A 71 -15.81 2.42 -3.85
C LEU A 71 -15.59 3.36 -5.05
N PRO A 72 -14.36 3.81 -5.30
CA PRO A 72 -14.07 4.68 -6.43
C PRO A 72 -14.12 3.92 -7.76
N ASP A 73 -14.45 4.62 -8.84
CA ASP A 73 -14.42 4.06 -10.20
C ASP A 73 -12.98 3.97 -10.74
N VAL A 74 -12.78 3.12 -11.76
CA VAL A 74 -11.53 3.05 -12.51
C VAL A 74 -11.19 4.43 -13.10
N GLY A 75 -9.93 4.85 -12.95
CA GLY A 75 -9.45 6.18 -13.33
C GLY A 75 -9.56 7.24 -12.24
N ALA A 76 -10.25 6.97 -11.13
CA ALA A 76 -10.32 7.91 -10.02
C ALA A 76 -8.96 8.07 -9.31
N ALA A 77 -8.70 9.27 -8.79
CA ALA A 77 -7.54 9.54 -7.95
C ALA A 77 -7.79 9.09 -6.50
N VAL A 78 -6.81 8.41 -5.90
CA VAL A 78 -6.88 7.88 -4.53
C VAL A 78 -5.60 8.16 -3.76
N TRP A 79 -5.69 8.12 -2.43
CA TRP A 79 -4.53 8.08 -1.54
C TRP A 79 -4.41 6.67 -0.97
N ILE A 80 -3.22 6.08 -1.09
CA ILE A 80 -2.93 4.70 -0.67
C ILE A 80 -1.83 4.70 0.38
N GLU A 81 -1.96 3.80 1.35
CA GLU A 81 -0.95 3.50 2.37
C GLU A 81 -0.59 2.02 2.29
N PHE A 82 0.64 1.70 2.65
CA PHE A 82 1.17 0.34 2.67
C PHE A 82 1.28 -0.13 4.12
N GLU A 83 0.67 -1.27 4.46
CA GLU A 83 0.67 -1.78 5.83
C GLU A 83 2.11 -2.03 6.30
N CYS A 84 2.49 -1.45 7.43
CA CYS A 84 3.88 -1.45 7.93
C CYS A 84 4.92 -0.92 6.91
N GLY A 85 4.48 -0.18 5.89
CA GLY A 85 5.31 0.26 4.77
C GLY A 85 5.67 -0.86 3.79
N ASP A 86 5.05 -2.04 3.89
CA ASP A 86 5.32 -3.19 3.04
C ASP A 86 4.56 -3.13 1.70
N VAL A 87 5.31 -3.22 0.61
CA VAL A 87 4.81 -3.22 -0.77
C VAL A 87 4.66 -4.61 -1.36
N SER A 88 4.99 -5.68 -0.62
CA SER A 88 4.97 -7.06 -1.12
C SER A 88 3.59 -7.74 -1.11
N LEU A 89 2.54 -7.03 -0.69
CA LEU A 89 1.15 -7.53 -0.57
C LEU A 89 0.28 -7.29 -1.81
#